data_AF-A0A6N6M3A1-F1
#
_entry.id   AF-A0A6N6M3A1-F1
#
_cell.length_a   1.000
_cell.length_b   1.000
_cell.length_c   1.000
_cell.angle_alpha   90.00
_cell.angle_beta   90.00
_cell.angle_gamma   90.00
#
_symmetry.space_group_name_H-M   'P 1'
#
loop_
_entity.id
_entity.type
_entity.pdbx_description
1 polymer ?
#
loop_
_entity_poly.entity_id
_entity_poly.type
_entity_poly.pdbx_seq_one_letter_code
_entity_poly.pdbx_strand_id
1 'polypeptide(L)'
;MNKLTSLLVFLVIVGSSCTKDFPDCYDPKKSGCVNFNPCLFISKANADFTISEVHQIVTAKPEKVDTLIEVDTAYRHDFIEFTPVQESYDSLKWIVGAETLRTRTVRRKGFPPNQNVSIKLYVYKKPNGECFPNASHVDSVVKTFYSASERPYSEKKYKGFRESNPNDTVTFYMTSNKSWIGIHPYCEFRPTGITSYGYNYFFFTDARESAGDRNCHGLQAYGYVEGDSVFVDFSYIPPDVGEYVHDYFEGRVVK
;
A
#
# COMPACT_ATOMS: atom_id res chain seq x y z
N MET A 1 -71.03 23.19 52.31
CA MET A 1 -70.54 22.35 53.42
C MET A 1 -69.68 21.22 52.86
N ASN A 2 -68.40 21.24 53.25
CA ASN A 2 -67.48 20.11 53.45
C ASN A 2 -67.31 19.07 52.34
N LYS A 3 -66.09 18.99 51.78
CA LYS A 3 -65.20 17.83 51.92
C LYS A 3 -63.81 18.14 51.35
N LEU A 4 -63.04 18.84 52.19
CA LEU A 4 -61.60 19.04 52.08
C LEU A 4 -60.98 18.10 53.10
N THR A 5 -60.47 16.93 52.69
CA THR A 5 -59.52 16.05 53.43
C THR A 5 -59.50 14.68 52.76
N SER A 6 -58.61 14.49 51.78
CA SER A 6 -57.98 13.20 51.48
C SER A 6 -56.80 13.45 50.52
N LEU A 7 -55.90 14.33 50.97
CA LEU A 7 -54.61 14.63 50.35
C LEU A 7 -53.57 14.31 51.43
N LEU A 8 -52.48 13.65 51.04
CA LEU A 8 -51.41 13.03 51.84
C LEU A 8 -51.57 11.53 52.09
N VAL A 9 -50.47 10.82 51.87
CA VAL A 9 -50.16 9.40 52.19
C VAL A 9 -50.32 8.38 51.05
N PHE A 10 -50.28 8.79 49.76
CA PHE A 10 -50.09 7.81 48.67
C PHE A 10 -49.19 8.30 47.52
N LEU A 11 -48.18 9.12 47.82
CA LEU A 11 -47.28 9.65 46.79
C LEU A 11 -45.81 9.78 47.25
N VAL A 12 -45.29 8.76 47.96
CA VAL A 12 -43.86 8.75 48.41
C VAL A 12 -43.14 7.43 48.09
N ILE A 13 -43.69 6.55 47.23
CA ILE A 13 -43.04 5.26 46.95
C ILE A 13 -42.99 4.94 45.46
N VAL A 14 -42.41 5.82 44.63
CA VAL A 14 -41.79 5.43 43.35
C VAL A 14 -40.67 6.43 43.02
N GLY A 15 -39.56 6.37 43.76
CA GLY A 15 -38.44 7.30 43.56
C GLY A 15 -37.05 6.69 43.73
N SER A 16 -36.94 5.40 44.10
CA SER A 16 -35.70 4.64 43.93
C SER A 16 -35.57 4.27 42.45
N SER A 17 -35.29 5.28 41.62
CA SER A 17 -34.68 5.04 40.33
C SER A 17 -33.38 4.32 40.62
N CYS A 18 -33.36 3.02 40.36
CA CYS A 18 -32.15 2.24 40.30
C CYS A 18 -31.22 2.93 39.30
N THR A 19 -30.26 3.73 39.78
CA THR A 19 -28.96 3.77 39.12
C THR A 19 -28.46 2.34 39.23
N LYS A 20 -28.79 1.50 38.25
CA LYS A 20 -28.06 0.26 38.04
C LYS A 20 -26.62 0.72 37.96
N ASP A 21 -25.83 0.37 38.97
CA ASP A 21 -24.38 0.45 38.92
C ASP A 21 -24.01 -0.12 37.56
N PHE A 22 -23.64 0.77 36.63
CA PHE A 22 -23.26 0.33 35.31
C PHE A 22 -22.06 -0.57 35.56
N PRO A 23 -22.13 -1.88 35.23
CA PRO A 23 -21.03 -2.78 35.48
C PRO A 23 -19.81 -2.15 34.85
N ASP A 24 -18.74 -2.02 35.66
CA ASP A 24 -17.42 -1.49 35.32
C ASP A 24 -17.15 -1.56 33.81
N CYS A 25 -17.58 -0.52 33.10
CA CYS A 25 -17.51 -0.51 31.66
C CYS A 25 -16.24 0.24 31.27
N TYR A 26 -15.33 -0.50 30.65
CA TYR A 26 -14.04 0.01 30.18
C TYR A 26 -13.91 -0.01 28.65
N ASP A 27 -15.02 -0.01 27.92
CA ASP A 27 -14.98 0.15 26.46
C ASP A 27 -15.01 1.64 26.08
N PRO A 28 -13.91 2.21 25.56
CA PRO A 28 -13.86 3.61 25.20
C PRO A 28 -14.75 3.97 23.99
N LYS A 29 -15.31 2.98 23.29
CA LYS A 29 -16.25 3.17 22.17
C LYS A 29 -17.70 3.33 22.63
N LYS A 30 -18.05 2.88 23.83
CA LYS A 30 -19.44 2.75 24.26
C LYS A 30 -19.85 3.92 25.13
N SER A 31 -20.89 4.63 24.71
CA SER A 31 -21.48 5.71 25.49
C SER A 31 -22.01 5.17 26.83
N GLY A 32 -21.68 5.87 27.93
CA GLY A 32 -22.02 5.47 29.29
C GLY A 32 -20.89 4.75 30.05
N CYS A 33 -19.75 4.50 29.42
CA CYS A 33 -18.56 3.93 30.06
C CYS A 33 -17.66 5.06 30.61
N VAL A 34 -16.96 4.81 31.73
CA VAL A 34 -16.17 5.85 32.41
C VAL A 34 -15.01 6.36 31.54
N ASN A 35 -14.49 5.50 30.67
CA ASN A 35 -13.43 5.81 29.73
C ASN A 35 -13.93 6.10 28.30
N PHE A 36 -15.22 6.38 28.12
CA PHE A 36 -15.78 6.72 26.80
C PHE A 36 -15.04 7.93 26.20
N ASN A 37 -14.50 7.76 25.00
CA ASN A 37 -13.84 8.83 24.25
C ASN A 37 -14.35 8.82 22.80
N PRO A 38 -15.28 9.73 22.45
CA PRO A 38 -15.84 9.80 21.10
C PRO A 38 -14.80 10.14 20.04
N CYS A 39 -13.63 10.65 20.44
CA CYS A 39 -12.57 11.08 19.54
C CYS A 39 -11.53 10.00 19.24
N LEU A 40 -11.61 8.82 19.87
CA LEU A 40 -10.56 7.79 19.79
C LEU A 40 -10.36 7.21 18.37
N PHE A 41 -11.41 7.20 17.53
CA PHE A 41 -11.37 6.63 16.18
C PHE A 41 -11.68 7.64 15.09
N ILE A 42 -11.72 8.92 15.44
CA ILE A 42 -11.91 10.00 14.47
C ILE A 42 -10.55 10.64 14.25
N SER A 43 -10.18 10.87 13.00
CA SER A 43 -8.97 11.61 12.64
C SER A 43 -9.30 12.95 12.02
N LYS A 44 -8.36 13.90 12.11
CA LYS A 44 -8.37 15.13 11.31
C LYS A 44 -8.28 14.81 9.81
N ALA A 45 -8.49 15.82 8.96
CA ALA A 45 -8.15 15.69 7.54
C ALA A 45 -6.65 15.43 7.38
N ASN A 46 -6.29 14.43 6.57
CA ASN A 46 -4.91 14.09 6.21
C ASN A 46 -4.92 13.71 4.72
N ALA A 47 -4.28 14.52 3.88
CA ALA A 47 -4.26 14.33 2.44
C ALA A 47 -3.14 13.40 1.95
N ASP A 48 -2.41 12.73 2.84
CA ASP A 48 -1.31 11.85 2.45
C ASP A 48 -1.79 10.64 1.62
N PHE A 49 -0.94 10.18 0.70
CA PHE A 49 -1.26 9.11 -0.25
C PHE A 49 -0.03 8.36 -0.74
N THR A 50 -0.20 7.11 -1.17
CA THR A 50 0.85 6.31 -1.81
C THR A 50 0.80 6.45 -3.32
N ILE A 51 1.95 6.31 -3.96
CA ILE A 51 2.11 6.19 -5.42
C ILE A 51 2.61 4.79 -5.67
N SER A 52 1.85 3.97 -6.40
CA SER A 52 2.22 2.56 -6.61
C SER A 52 2.17 2.18 -8.08
N GLU A 53 3.16 1.42 -8.55
CA GLU A 53 3.09 0.75 -9.84
C GLU A 53 2.23 -0.52 -9.70
N VAL A 54 1.34 -0.75 -10.66
CA VAL A 54 0.38 -1.86 -10.66
C VAL A 54 0.93 -2.98 -11.54
N HIS A 55 1.32 -4.08 -10.92
CA HIS A 55 1.77 -5.28 -11.59
C HIS A 55 0.72 -6.37 -11.52
N GLN A 56 0.45 -7.04 -12.64
CA GLN A 56 -0.43 -8.20 -12.64
C GLN A 56 0.38 -9.47 -12.40
N ILE A 57 0.14 -10.10 -11.24
CA ILE A 57 0.62 -11.44 -10.96
C ILE A 57 -0.42 -12.43 -11.45
N VAL A 58 0.02 -13.42 -12.21
CA VAL A 58 -0.79 -14.57 -12.58
C VAL A 58 -0.59 -15.62 -11.49
N THR A 59 -1.57 -15.77 -10.60
CA THR A 59 -1.52 -16.78 -9.54
C THR A 59 -1.76 -18.19 -10.11
N ALA A 60 -1.59 -19.24 -9.30
CA ALA A 60 -1.91 -20.62 -9.68
C ALA A 60 -3.40 -20.84 -10.01
N LYS A 61 -4.27 -19.92 -9.56
CA LYS A 61 -5.67 -19.85 -9.96
C LYS A 61 -5.78 -18.91 -11.16
N PRO A 62 -6.79 -19.06 -12.05
CA PRO A 62 -6.98 -18.16 -13.20
C PRO A 62 -7.27 -16.69 -12.82
N GLU A 63 -7.18 -16.33 -11.54
CA GLU A 63 -7.33 -14.99 -11.02
C GLU A 63 -6.02 -14.21 -11.18
N LYS A 64 -6.11 -13.13 -11.95
CA LYS A 64 -5.08 -12.10 -11.98
C LYS A 64 -5.24 -11.24 -10.74
N VAL A 65 -4.18 -11.16 -9.93
CA VAL A 65 -4.15 -10.31 -8.75
C VAL A 65 -3.21 -9.15 -9.03
N ASP A 66 -3.71 -7.93 -8.84
CA ASP A 66 -2.87 -6.75 -8.89
C ASP A 66 -1.99 -6.71 -7.63
N THR A 67 -0.69 -6.57 -7.84
CA THR A 67 0.29 -6.26 -6.81
C THR A 67 0.67 -4.80 -6.96
N LEU A 68 0.57 -4.06 -5.85
CA LEU A 68 0.89 -2.65 -5.78
C LEU A 68 2.27 -2.50 -5.15
N ILE A 69 3.20 -1.91 -5.88
CA ILE A 69 4.55 -1.64 -5.40
C ILE A 69 4.68 -0.14 -5.24
N GLU A 70 4.90 0.36 -4.02
CA GLU A 70 5.10 1.80 -3.79
C GLU A 70 6.40 2.27 -4.43
N VAL A 71 6.34 3.36 -5.19
CA VAL A 71 7.44 3.86 -6.00
C VAL A 71 7.51 5.38 -5.97
N ASP A 72 8.73 5.91 -6.02
CA ASP A 72 9.02 7.32 -6.31
C ASP A 72 9.33 7.54 -7.80
N THR A 73 9.36 6.47 -8.58
CA THR A 73 9.62 6.47 -10.02
C THR A 73 8.99 5.26 -10.67
N ALA A 74 8.33 5.47 -11.80
CA ALA A 74 7.59 4.41 -12.45
C ALA A 74 7.84 4.33 -13.94
N TYR A 75 7.66 3.14 -14.51
CA TYR A 75 7.76 2.94 -15.94
C TYR A 75 6.53 3.54 -16.61
N ARG A 76 6.75 4.47 -17.55
CA ARG A 76 5.67 5.28 -18.15
C ARG A 76 4.53 4.48 -18.77
N HIS A 77 4.77 3.23 -19.15
CA HIS A 77 3.79 2.38 -19.84
C HIS A 77 2.94 1.54 -18.88
N ASP A 78 3.35 1.41 -17.62
CA ASP A 78 2.64 0.65 -16.62
C ASP A 78 1.54 1.52 -15.98
N PHE A 79 0.59 0.86 -15.32
CA PHE A 79 -0.44 1.56 -14.57
C PHE A 79 0.14 2.01 -13.24
N ILE A 80 -0.11 3.27 -12.90
CA ILE A 80 0.23 3.87 -11.62
C ILE A 80 -1.07 4.11 -10.86
N GLU A 81 -1.12 3.63 -9.63
CA GLU A 81 -2.21 3.81 -8.70
C GLU A 81 -1.85 4.88 -7.65
N PHE A 82 -2.79 5.78 -7.38
CA PHE A 82 -2.73 6.74 -6.29
C PHE A 82 -3.80 6.40 -5.26
N THR A 83 -3.38 6.11 -4.02
CA THR A 83 -4.29 5.65 -2.96
C THR A 83 -4.09 6.47 -1.68
N PRO A 84 -5.14 7.11 -1.13
CA PRO A 84 -5.01 7.87 0.11
C PRO A 84 -4.70 6.96 1.31
N VAL A 85 -3.83 7.40 2.22
CA VAL A 85 -3.46 6.58 3.40
C VAL A 85 -4.59 6.44 4.41
N GLN A 86 -5.46 7.46 4.53
CA GLN A 86 -6.58 7.42 5.45
C GLN A 86 -7.81 6.78 4.82
N GLU A 87 -8.47 5.89 5.57
CA GLU A 87 -9.61 5.08 5.12
C GLU A 87 -10.89 5.89 4.82
N SER A 88 -11.09 7.02 5.48
CA SER A 88 -12.36 7.76 5.38
C SER A 88 -12.19 9.27 5.25
N TYR A 89 -12.96 9.86 4.34
CA TYR A 89 -13.14 11.30 4.14
C TYR A 89 -14.61 11.56 3.79
N ASP A 90 -15.09 12.77 3.99
CA ASP A 90 -16.42 13.16 3.49
C ASP A 90 -16.39 13.38 1.97
N SER A 91 -15.29 13.93 1.45
CA SER A 91 -15.01 13.96 0.01
C SER A 91 -13.52 14.14 -0.26
N LEU A 92 -13.12 13.88 -1.50
CA LEU A 92 -11.76 14.10 -1.97
C LEU A 92 -11.75 14.55 -3.44
N LYS A 93 -10.60 15.08 -3.85
CA LYS A 93 -10.35 15.49 -5.23
C LYS A 93 -8.88 15.34 -5.58
N TRP A 94 -8.59 14.57 -6.61
CA TRP A 94 -7.28 14.43 -7.23
C TRP A 94 -7.10 15.43 -8.36
N ILE A 95 -5.90 15.97 -8.49
CA ILE A 95 -5.41 16.67 -9.69
C ILE A 95 -4.27 15.86 -10.29
N VAL A 96 -4.47 15.37 -11.50
CA VAL A 96 -3.49 14.57 -12.27
C VAL A 96 -3.29 15.25 -13.61
N GLY A 97 -2.23 16.03 -13.76
CA GLY A 97 -2.08 16.91 -14.92
C GLY A 97 -3.26 17.88 -15.04
N ALA A 98 -4.01 17.80 -16.15
CA ALA A 98 -5.22 18.59 -16.37
C ALA A 98 -6.51 17.93 -15.82
N GLU A 99 -6.45 16.66 -15.41
CA GLU A 99 -7.61 15.92 -14.94
C GLU A 99 -7.97 16.27 -13.50
N THR A 100 -9.26 16.35 -13.21
CA THR A 100 -9.82 16.45 -11.86
C THR A 100 -10.70 15.24 -11.59
N LEU A 101 -10.35 14.42 -10.59
CA LEU A 101 -11.01 13.15 -10.30
C LEU A 101 -11.50 13.13 -8.86
N ARG A 102 -12.60 12.42 -8.58
CA ARG A 102 -13.22 12.33 -7.25
C ARG A 102 -13.36 10.90 -6.73
N THR A 103 -12.78 9.93 -7.44
CA THR A 103 -12.72 8.54 -7.02
C THR A 103 -11.66 8.37 -5.94
N ARG A 104 -11.92 7.47 -4.98
CA ARG A 104 -11.01 7.22 -3.85
C ARG A 104 -9.59 6.91 -4.32
N THR A 105 -9.50 5.94 -5.20
CA THR A 105 -8.27 5.52 -5.86
C THR A 105 -8.29 5.98 -7.31
N VAL A 106 -7.12 6.33 -7.85
CA VAL A 106 -6.95 6.74 -9.25
C VAL A 106 -5.88 5.87 -9.89
N ARG A 107 -6.20 5.27 -11.03
CA ARG A 107 -5.21 4.55 -11.87
C ARG A 107 -5.01 5.27 -13.20
N ARG A 108 -3.76 5.53 -13.57
CA ARG A 108 -3.38 6.18 -14.84
C ARG A 108 -2.10 5.58 -15.39
N LYS A 109 -1.90 5.70 -16.70
CA LYS A 109 -0.69 5.27 -17.42
C LYS A 109 -0.37 6.27 -18.53
N GLY A 110 0.80 6.14 -19.13
CA GLY A 110 1.18 6.99 -20.27
C GLY A 110 1.67 8.37 -19.85
N PHE A 111 2.28 8.45 -18.67
CA PHE A 111 2.90 9.69 -18.21
C PHE A 111 4.04 10.14 -19.15
N PRO A 112 4.35 11.44 -19.20
CA PRO A 112 5.38 11.92 -20.12
C PRO A 112 6.76 11.37 -19.73
N PRO A 113 7.56 10.93 -20.71
CA PRO A 113 8.84 10.27 -20.46
C PRO A 113 9.89 11.21 -19.87
N ASN A 114 10.76 10.64 -19.03
CA ASN A 114 11.98 11.21 -18.47
C ASN A 114 11.80 12.56 -17.77
N GLN A 115 10.73 12.68 -17.01
CA GLN A 115 10.47 13.88 -16.22
C GLN A 115 9.70 13.57 -14.94
N ASN A 116 9.76 14.53 -14.02
CA ASN A 116 8.98 14.52 -12.79
C ASN A 116 7.49 14.81 -13.08
N VAL A 117 6.62 14.05 -12.44
CA VAL A 117 5.16 14.16 -12.52
C VAL A 117 4.62 14.41 -11.13
N SER A 118 3.92 15.53 -10.96
CA SER A 118 3.31 15.91 -9.69
C SER A 118 1.83 15.55 -9.65
N ILE A 119 1.41 14.95 -8.54
CA ILE A 119 0.04 14.54 -8.25
C ILE A 119 -0.42 15.29 -7.00
N LYS A 120 -1.61 15.86 -7.04
CA LYS A 120 -2.17 16.58 -5.89
C LYS A 120 -3.44 15.92 -5.39
N LEU A 121 -3.52 15.71 -4.08
CA LEU A 121 -4.74 15.28 -3.41
C LEU A 121 -5.26 16.42 -2.53
N TYR A 122 -6.56 16.67 -2.62
CA TYR A 122 -7.32 17.44 -1.64
C TYR A 122 -8.28 16.50 -0.93
N VAL A 123 -8.36 16.59 0.38
CA VAL A 123 -9.34 15.84 1.19
C VAL A 123 -10.14 16.80 2.06
N TYR A 124 -11.40 16.42 2.31
CA TYR A 124 -12.34 17.22 3.07
C TYR A 124 -12.98 16.33 4.14
N LYS A 125 -13.04 16.83 5.37
CA LYS A 125 -13.83 16.25 6.47
C LYS A 125 -14.78 17.29 7.03
N LYS A 126 -15.94 16.87 7.54
CA LYS A 126 -16.85 17.75 8.26
C LYS A 126 -16.18 18.28 9.53
N PRO A 127 -16.47 19.53 9.93
CA PRO A 127 -16.05 20.06 11.21
C PRO A 127 -16.46 19.17 12.37
N ASN A 128 -15.50 18.85 13.24
CA ASN A 128 -15.76 18.21 14.52
C ASN A 128 -15.14 19.08 15.61
N GLY A 129 -15.91 20.05 16.09
CA GLY A 129 -15.47 20.99 17.11
C GLY A 129 -15.22 20.35 18.47
N GLU A 130 -15.82 19.19 18.74
CA GLU A 130 -15.65 18.46 20.00
C GLU A 130 -14.27 17.79 20.08
N CYS A 131 -13.86 17.12 19.00
CA CYS A 131 -12.60 16.39 18.95
C CYS A 131 -11.43 17.22 18.41
N PHE A 132 -11.73 18.15 17.50
CA PHE A 132 -10.72 18.90 16.74
C PHE A 132 -11.12 20.37 16.57
N PRO A 133 -11.27 21.15 17.67
CA PRO A 133 -11.77 22.53 17.63
C PRO A 133 -10.97 23.47 16.74
N ASN A 134 -9.66 23.21 16.59
CA ASN A 134 -8.74 24.05 15.83
C ASN A 134 -8.21 23.38 14.55
N ALA A 135 -8.67 22.17 14.21
CA ALA A 135 -8.15 21.49 13.03
C ALA A 135 -8.81 22.01 11.76
N SER A 136 -8.00 22.17 10.71
CA SER A 136 -8.53 22.40 9.38
C SER A 136 -9.39 21.23 8.93
N HIS A 137 -10.50 21.55 8.29
CA HIS A 137 -11.44 20.60 7.68
C HIS A 137 -11.01 20.17 6.28
N VAL A 138 -9.96 20.81 5.76
CA VAL A 138 -9.38 20.57 4.46
C VAL A 138 -7.89 20.36 4.63
N ASP A 139 -7.36 19.36 3.93
CA ASP A 139 -5.93 19.18 3.79
C ASP A 139 -5.58 18.93 2.32
N SER A 140 -4.34 19.23 1.95
CA SER A 140 -3.85 18.92 0.61
C SER A 140 -2.36 18.66 0.59
N VAL A 141 -1.93 17.67 -0.19
CA VAL A 141 -0.52 17.37 -0.42
C VAL A 141 -0.24 17.22 -1.91
N VAL A 142 0.99 17.57 -2.30
CA VAL A 142 1.53 17.29 -3.63
C VAL A 142 2.67 16.30 -3.46
N LYS A 143 2.58 15.14 -4.11
CA LYS A 143 3.72 14.22 -4.25
C LYS A 143 4.17 14.19 -5.69
N THR A 144 5.45 13.92 -5.88
CA THR A 144 6.08 13.87 -7.20
C THR A 144 6.77 12.52 -7.37
N PHE A 145 6.65 11.94 -8.56
CA PHE A 145 7.40 10.76 -8.97
C PHE A 145 8.06 10.99 -10.33
N TYR A 146 9.16 10.30 -10.64
CA TYR A 146 9.78 10.37 -11.96
C TYR A 146 9.13 9.36 -12.91
N SER A 147 8.87 9.74 -14.16
CA SER A 147 8.33 8.81 -15.17
C SER A 147 9.44 8.39 -16.13
N ALA A 148 9.91 7.15 -16.03
CA ALA A 148 11.01 6.65 -16.85
C ALA A 148 10.52 6.19 -18.24
N SER A 149 11.25 6.55 -19.30
CA SER A 149 10.92 6.15 -20.68
C SER A 149 11.41 4.77 -21.07
N GLU A 150 12.52 4.35 -20.47
CA GLU A 150 13.18 3.10 -20.74
C GLU A 150 13.14 2.24 -19.49
N ARG A 151 13.02 0.93 -19.71
CA ARG A 151 13.22 -0.05 -18.66
C ARG A 151 14.72 -0.01 -18.34
N PRO A 152 15.14 0.31 -17.11
CA PRO A 152 16.55 0.55 -16.76
C PRO A 152 17.45 -0.70 -16.80
N TYR A 153 16.99 -1.81 -17.38
CA TYR A 153 17.59 -3.12 -17.27
C TYR A 153 17.79 -3.77 -18.64
N SER A 154 18.73 -3.24 -19.43
CA SER A 154 19.12 -3.86 -20.71
C SER A 154 20.32 -4.83 -20.58
N GLU A 155 21.00 -4.90 -19.43
CA GLU A 155 22.31 -5.60 -19.34
C GLU A 155 22.52 -6.52 -18.11
N LYS A 156 21.49 -7.05 -17.45
CA LYS A 156 21.63 -7.82 -16.18
C LYS A 156 22.24 -7.01 -15.03
N LYS A 157 22.15 -5.69 -15.11
CA LYS A 157 22.66 -4.73 -14.14
C LYS A 157 21.49 -3.88 -13.68
N TYR A 158 21.19 -3.92 -12.39
CA TYR A 158 20.36 -2.91 -11.74
C TYR A 158 21.25 -1.76 -11.31
N LYS A 159 20.89 -0.52 -11.61
CA LYS A 159 21.53 0.64 -10.98
C LYS A 159 20.46 1.35 -10.14
N GLY A 160 20.52 1.11 -8.84
CA GLY A 160 19.66 1.76 -7.84
C GLY A 160 20.35 2.95 -7.17
N PHE A 161 19.65 3.59 -6.25
CA PHE A 161 20.16 4.66 -5.39
C PHE A 161 20.03 4.25 -3.92
N ARG A 162 20.87 4.81 -3.05
CA ARG A 162 20.70 4.62 -1.61
C ARG A 162 19.67 5.61 -1.08
N GLU A 163 18.70 5.15 -0.32
CA GLU A 163 17.71 6.03 0.34
C GLU A 163 18.40 7.10 1.21
N SER A 164 19.45 6.72 1.94
CA SER A 164 20.24 7.62 2.79
C SER A 164 21.08 8.63 2.00
N ASN A 165 21.35 8.38 0.71
CA ASN A 165 22.08 9.29 -0.17
C ASN A 165 21.67 9.06 -1.64
N PRO A 166 20.68 9.82 -2.15
CA PRO A 166 20.19 9.66 -3.52
C PRO A 166 21.21 9.96 -4.63
N ASN A 167 22.38 10.51 -4.29
CA ASN A 167 23.48 10.69 -5.25
C ASN A 167 24.44 9.49 -5.28
N ASP A 168 24.35 8.58 -4.31
CA ASP A 168 25.13 7.34 -4.25
C ASP A 168 24.36 6.22 -4.94
N THR A 169 24.92 5.73 -6.04
CA THR A 169 24.29 4.69 -6.86
C THR A 169 24.87 3.34 -6.53
N VAL A 170 24.02 2.35 -6.30
CA VAL A 170 24.45 0.96 -6.13
C VAL A 170 24.13 0.19 -7.40
N THR A 171 25.12 -0.54 -7.92
CA THR A 171 24.91 -1.41 -9.07
C THR A 171 24.88 -2.86 -8.62
N PHE A 172 23.77 -3.55 -8.89
CA PHE A 172 23.62 -4.97 -8.61
C PHE A 172 23.68 -5.76 -9.90
N TYR A 173 24.42 -6.85 -9.88
CA TYR A 173 24.51 -7.78 -10.98
C TYR A 173 23.66 -8.98 -10.63
N MET A 174 22.60 -9.24 -11.41
CA MET A 174 21.92 -10.53 -11.32
C MET A 174 22.74 -11.51 -12.16
N THR A 175 23.71 -12.16 -11.52
CA THR A 175 24.45 -13.25 -12.18
C THR A 175 23.54 -14.46 -12.27
N SER A 176 23.33 -14.98 -13.48
CA SER A 176 22.74 -16.30 -13.69
C SER A 176 23.75 -17.36 -13.27
N ASN A 177 24.00 -17.51 -11.97
CA ASN A 177 24.69 -18.68 -11.48
C ASN A 177 23.63 -19.77 -11.27
N LYS A 178 24.00 -21.04 -11.48
CA LYS A 178 23.15 -22.24 -11.28
C LYS A 178 22.72 -22.46 -9.81
N SER A 179 22.76 -21.40 -9.01
CA SER A 179 22.75 -21.41 -7.56
C SER A 179 22.03 -20.15 -7.06
N TRP A 180 20.90 -19.80 -7.67
CA TRP A 180 19.90 -19.07 -6.89
C TRP A 180 19.47 -20.04 -5.79
N ILE A 181 19.97 -19.82 -4.58
CA ILE A 181 19.69 -20.66 -3.43
C ILE A 181 18.16 -20.63 -3.24
N GLY A 182 17.48 -21.75 -3.47
CA GLY A 182 16.03 -21.88 -3.29
C GLY A 182 15.22 -22.10 -4.58
N ILE A 183 15.66 -21.59 -5.74
CA ILE A 183 14.96 -21.82 -7.01
C ILE A 183 15.23 -23.24 -7.51
N HIS A 184 14.18 -23.95 -7.91
CA HIS A 184 14.29 -25.31 -8.44
C HIS A 184 15.34 -25.35 -9.58
N PRO A 185 16.29 -26.31 -9.59
CA PRO A 185 17.43 -26.32 -10.52
C PRO A 185 17.06 -26.44 -12.01
N TYR A 186 15.79 -26.70 -12.33
CA TYR A 186 15.28 -26.71 -13.70
C TYR A 186 14.56 -25.41 -14.10
N CYS A 187 14.39 -24.47 -13.17
CA CYS A 187 13.84 -23.15 -13.41
C CYS A 187 15.01 -22.15 -13.53
N GLU A 188 15.62 -22.13 -14.72
CA GLU A 188 16.65 -21.13 -15.03
C GLU A 188 16.03 -19.90 -15.70
N PHE A 189 16.64 -18.75 -15.47
CA PHE A 189 16.36 -17.55 -16.22
C PHE A 189 17.10 -17.60 -17.58
N ARG A 190 16.39 -17.75 -18.72
CA ARG A 190 17.04 -17.57 -20.03
C ARG A 190 17.43 -16.10 -20.20
N PRO A 191 18.69 -15.77 -20.52
CA PRO A 191 19.13 -14.38 -20.71
C PRO A 191 18.29 -13.57 -21.71
N THR A 192 17.65 -14.24 -22.67
CA THR A 192 16.88 -13.64 -23.77
C THR A 192 15.42 -13.35 -23.44
N GLY A 193 14.93 -13.77 -22.26
CA GLY A 193 13.52 -13.63 -21.87
C GLY A 193 13.31 -13.02 -20.48
N ILE A 194 14.38 -12.59 -19.80
CA ILE A 194 14.28 -11.85 -18.55
C ILE A 194 13.99 -10.40 -18.89
N THR A 195 12.86 -9.92 -18.42
CA THR A 195 12.57 -8.51 -18.44
C THR A 195 12.51 -8.04 -16.99
N SER A 196 13.56 -7.35 -16.58
CA SER A 196 13.61 -6.75 -15.26
C SER A 196 13.38 -5.24 -15.35
N TYR A 197 12.69 -4.68 -14.37
CA TYR A 197 12.36 -3.27 -14.22
C TYR A 197 12.77 -2.87 -12.82
N GLY A 198 13.03 -1.61 -12.55
CA GLY A 198 13.29 -1.20 -11.19
C GLY A 198 13.80 0.21 -11.13
N TYR A 199 13.43 0.93 -10.09
CA TYR A 199 14.00 2.25 -9.84
C TYR A 199 14.13 2.51 -8.35
N ASN A 200 15.17 3.25 -8.01
CA ASN A 200 15.64 3.53 -6.66
C ASN A 200 16.10 2.27 -5.91
N TYR A 201 15.26 1.71 -5.04
CA TYR A 201 15.58 0.48 -4.33
C TYR A 201 14.81 -0.73 -4.86
N PHE A 202 13.65 -0.54 -5.49
CA PHE A 202 12.84 -1.67 -5.95
C PHE A 202 13.24 -2.15 -7.34
N PHE A 203 13.17 -3.46 -7.56
CA PHE A 203 13.19 -4.07 -8.88
C PHE A 203 12.17 -5.19 -9.01
N PHE A 204 11.66 -5.38 -10.22
CA PHE A 204 10.81 -6.47 -10.65
C PHE A 204 11.53 -7.22 -11.76
N THR A 205 11.30 -8.51 -11.90
CA THR A 205 11.82 -9.38 -12.93
C THR A 205 10.74 -10.36 -13.33
N ASP A 206 10.32 -10.34 -14.59
CA ASP A 206 9.46 -11.38 -15.17
C ASP A 206 10.29 -12.16 -16.19
N ALA A 207 10.32 -13.47 -16.02
CA ALA A 207 10.79 -14.38 -17.05
C ALA A 207 9.62 -15.24 -17.53
N ARG A 208 9.16 -14.88 -18.72
CA ARG A 208 8.06 -15.60 -19.40
C ARG A 208 8.54 -16.84 -20.14
N GLU A 209 9.85 -16.95 -20.38
CA GLU A 209 10.41 -18.04 -21.16
C GLU A 209 10.97 -19.14 -20.25
N SER A 210 10.39 -20.33 -20.40
CA SER A 210 10.86 -21.55 -19.77
C SER A 210 12.26 -21.90 -20.29
N ALA A 211 13.27 -21.85 -19.41
CA ALA A 211 14.60 -22.36 -19.74
C ALA A 211 14.69 -23.85 -19.41
N GLY A 212 14.35 -24.72 -20.35
CA GLY A 212 14.68 -26.15 -20.26
C GLY A 212 13.57 -27.05 -20.79
N ASP A 213 13.94 -28.31 -21.06
CA ASP A 213 13.09 -29.36 -21.65
C ASP A 213 11.90 -29.78 -20.76
N ARG A 214 11.60 -29.04 -19.67
CA ARG A 214 10.68 -29.46 -18.61
C ARG A 214 9.60 -28.45 -18.19
N ASN A 215 9.42 -27.30 -18.84
CA ASN A 215 8.27 -26.40 -18.60
C ASN A 215 8.17 -25.77 -17.19
N CYS A 216 9.21 -25.08 -16.69
CA CYS A 216 8.98 -24.09 -15.62
C CYS A 216 8.16 -22.91 -16.17
N HIS A 217 6.98 -22.67 -15.61
CA HIS A 217 6.09 -21.59 -16.04
C HIS A 217 6.04 -20.47 -15.00
N GLY A 218 6.06 -19.23 -15.48
CA GLY A 218 5.69 -18.05 -14.69
C GLY A 218 6.68 -17.67 -13.59
N LEU A 219 7.99 -17.83 -13.82
CA LEU A 219 8.99 -17.35 -12.86
C LEU A 219 8.96 -15.82 -12.82
N GLN A 220 8.39 -15.29 -11.75
CA GLN A 220 8.36 -13.87 -11.42
C GLN A 220 9.22 -13.67 -10.19
N ALA A 221 10.02 -12.61 -10.18
CA ALA A 221 10.79 -12.19 -9.02
C ALA A 221 10.55 -10.70 -8.79
N TYR A 222 10.39 -10.31 -7.55
CA TYR A 222 10.22 -8.94 -7.11
C TYR A 222 11.16 -8.74 -5.95
N GLY A 223 11.84 -7.62 -5.94
CA GLY A 223 12.87 -7.35 -4.96
C GLY A 223 13.02 -5.90 -4.66
N TYR A 224 13.74 -5.62 -3.59
CA TYR A 224 14.06 -4.28 -3.15
C TYR A 224 15.41 -4.21 -2.48
N VAL A 225 15.94 -3.00 -2.35
CA VAL A 225 17.24 -2.71 -1.78
C VAL A 225 17.02 -1.90 -0.51
N GLU A 226 17.55 -2.36 0.61
CA GLU A 226 17.53 -1.57 1.84
C GLU A 226 18.96 -1.48 2.37
N GLY A 227 19.54 -0.28 2.30
CA GLY A 227 20.95 -0.08 2.67
C GLY A 227 21.92 -0.88 1.80
N ASP A 228 22.58 -1.88 2.40
CA ASP A 228 23.50 -2.82 1.73
C ASP A 228 22.86 -4.20 1.50
N SER A 229 21.56 -4.35 1.74
CA SER A 229 20.82 -5.60 1.53
C SER A 229 19.94 -5.53 0.28
N VAL A 230 19.74 -6.68 -0.34
CA VAL A 230 18.80 -6.92 -1.45
C VAL A 230 17.83 -7.99 -1.00
N PHE A 231 16.56 -7.72 -1.13
CA PHE A 231 15.45 -8.60 -0.80
C PHE A 231 14.83 -9.03 -2.12
N VAL A 232 14.55 -10.32 -2.32
CA VAL A 232 13.93 -10.83 -3.54
C VAL A 232 12.95 -11.92 -3.17
N ASP A 233 11.67 -11.65 -3.35
CA ASP A 233 10.64 -12.68 -3.40
C ASP A 233 10.53 -13.21 -4.81
N PHE A 234 10.34 -14.51 -4.97
CA PHE A 234 10.11 -15.13 -6.26
C PHE A 234 9.00 -16.15 -6.18
N SER A 235 8.34 -16.28 -7.33
CA SER A 235 7.24 -17.19 -7.49
C SER A 235 7.33 -17.92 -8.81
N TYR A 236 7.15 -19.23 -8.79
CA TYR A 236 7.26 -20.07 -9.98
C TYR A 236 6.50 -21.38 -9.82
N ILE A 237 6.20 -22.05 -10.93
CA ILE A 237 5.65 -23.41 -10.94
C ILE A 237 6.79 -24.39 -11.27
N PRO A 238 7.26 -25.20 -10.32
CA PRO A 238 8.19 -26.28 -10.61
C PRO A 238 7.52 -27.35 -11.47
N PRO A 239 8.25 -27.97 -12.40
CA PRO A 239 7.70 -28.88 -13.39
C PRO A 239 7.24 -30.22 -12.79
N ASP A 240 7.74 -30.57 -11.62
CA ASP A 240 7.49 -31.81 -10.88
C ASP A 240 6.50 -31.64 -9.72
N VAL A 241 6.33 -30.41 -9.23
CA VAL A 241 5.40 -30.11 -8.13
C VAL A 241 4.01 -29.75 -8.66
N GLY A 242 3.93 -29.04 -9.79
CA GLY A 242 2.65 -28.61 -10.38
C GLY A 242 1.89 -27.56 -9.56
N GLU A 243 2.47 -27.07 -8.47
CA GLU A 243 1.93 -26.02 -7.62
C GLU A 243 2.87 -24.81 -7.60
N TYR A 244 2.35 -23.63 -7.27
CA TYR A 244 3.18 -22.43 -7.12
C TYR A 244 4.06 -22.54 -5.88
N VAL A 245 5.36 -22.29 -6.06
CA VAL A 245 6.30 -22.09 -4.97
C VAL A 245 6.52 -20.59 -4.81
N HIS A 246 6.38 -20.11 -3.58
CA HIS A 246 6.79 -18.78 -3.16
C HIS A 246 8.00 -18.93 -2.26
N ASP A 247 9.07 -18.21 -2.56
CA ASP A 247 10.30 -18.26 -1.77
C ASP A 247 11.00 -16.89 -1.81
N TYR A 248 11.94 -16.70 -0.90
CA TYR A 248 12.51 -15.40 -0.57
C TYR A 248 14.03 -15.50 -0.41
N PHE A 249 14.73 -14.48 -0.92
CA PHE A 249 16.18 -14.34 -0.87
C PHE A 249 16.58 -13.00 -0.28
N GLU A 250 17.49 -13.03 0.69
CA GLU A 250 18.23 -11.85 1.15
C GLU A 250 19.69 -11.95 0.68
N GLY A 251 20.10 -11.04 -0.20
CA GLY A 251 21.48 -10.81 -0.59
C GLY A 251 22.09 -9.64 0.16
N ARG A 252 23.42 -9.62 0.30
CA ARG A 252 24.16 -8.46 0.79
C ARG A 252 25.18 -8.00 -0.24
N VAL A 253 25.40 -6.69 -0.32
CA VAL A 253 26.46 -6.09 -1.13
C VAL A 253 27.80 -6.63 -0.64
N VAL A 254 28.56 -7.27 -1.53
CA VAL A 254 29.95 -7.64 -1.28
C VAL A 254 30.81 -6.45 -1.69
N LYS A 255 31.59 -5.90 -0.75
CA LYS A 255 32.54 -4.81 -0.99
C LYS A 255 33.84 -5.33 -1.61
#